data_AF-A0AAN8ZXQ9-F1
#
_entry.id   AF-A0AAN8ZXQ9-F1
#
_cell.length_a   1.000
_cell.length_b   1.000
_cell.length_c   1.000
_cell.angle_alpha   90.00
_cell.angle_beta   90.00
_cell.angle_gamma   90.00
#
_symmetry.space_group_name_H-M   'P 1'
#
loop_
_entity.id
_entity.type
_entity.pdbx_description
1 polymer ?
#
loop_
_entity_poly.entity_id
_entity_poly.type
_entity_poly.pdbx_seq_one_letter_code
_entity_poly.pdbx_strand_id
1 'polypeptide(L)'
;MCTLKDIKTVPGVLKILELIFVIITFGIYKGAELSFDLKHYKSVDTLATGILISAFIITTSLLICYLVGQSENIKQTFLESIQNLILFLGLVVIGGLGIDTWKSGASSKLTAEGLAMSSISLLAAMCYLLDFVAAVIIYNRNK
;
A
#
# COMPACT_ATOMS: atom_id res chain seq x y z
N MET A 1 -3.53 0.31 27.67
CA MET A 1 -3.61 -1.13 27.95
C MET A 1 -3.85 -1.78 26.59
N CYS A 2 -2.83 -2.42 26.00
CA CYS A 2 -2.86 -2.91 24.62
C CYS A 2 -3.83 -4.10 24.52
N THR A 3 -5.03 -3.90 23.97
CA THR A 3 -5.99 -4.98 23.76
C THR A 3 -5.55 -5.78 22.54
N LEU A 4 -4.85 -6.89 22.76
CA LEU A 4 -4.59 -7.97 21.78
C LEU A 4 -5.87 -8.44 21.04
N LYS A 5 -7.07 -8.07 21.53
CA LYS A 5 -8.35 -8.22 20.84
C LYS A 5 -8.43 -7.39 19.54
N ASP A 6 -7.86 -6.20 19.50
CA ASP A 6 -7.98 -5.29 18.35
C ASP A 6 -7.09 -5.69 17.16
N ILE A 7 -5.99 -6.41 17.42
CA ILE A 7 -5.12 -6.99 16.38
C ILE A 7 -5.80 -8.18 15.68
N LYS A 8 -6.68 -8.90 16.38
CA LYS A 8 -7.45 -10.03 15.82
C LYS A 8 -8.69 -9.58 15.04
N THR A 9 -8.97 -8.28 15.00
CA THR A 9 -10.05 -7.73 14.18
C THR A 9 -9.63 -7.72 12.71
N VAL A 10 -10.57 -7.97 11.80
CA VAL A 10 -10.35 -8.01 10.35
C VAL A 10 -9.53 -6.80 9.83
N PRO A 11 -9.79 -5.54 10.26
CA PRO A 11 -8.99 -4.37 9.85
C PRO A 11 -7.53 -4.42 10.32
N GLY A 12 -7.27 -4.89 11.55
CA GLY A 12 -5.91 -4.96 12.09
C GLY A 12 -5.02 -5.95 11.33
N VAL A 13 -5.58 -7.10 10.92
CA VAL A 13 -4.88 -8.08 10.09
C VAL A 13 -4.62 -7.53 8.68
N LEU A 14 -5.58 -6.80 8.10
CA LEU A 14 -5.41 -6.15 6.80
C LEU A 14 -4.26 -5.13 6.84
N LYS A 15 -4.17 -4.30 7.88
CA LYS A 15 -3.06 -3.34 8.05
C LYS A 15 -1.69 -4.00 8.07
N ILE A 16 -1.58 -5.17 8.71
CA ILE A 16 -0.33 -5.93 8.73
C ILE A 16 0.02 -6.45 7.33
N LEU A 17 -0.97 -6.98 6.59
CA LEU A 17 -0.76 -7.45 5.22
C LEU A 17 -0.37 -6.31 4.28
N GLU A 18 -1.05 -5.17 4.35
CA GLU A 18 -0.69 -3.95 3.61
C GLU A 18 0.77 -3.57 3.86
N LEU A 19 1.18 -3.52 5.13
CA LEU A 19 2.53 -3.15 5.50
C LEU A 19 3.57 -4.14 4.95
N ILE A 20 3.31 -5.45 5.03
CA ILE A 20 4.19 -6.49 4.48
C ILE A 20 4.35 -6.30 2.97
N PHE A 21 3.25 -6.12 2.22
CA PHE A 21 3.32 -5.96 0.78
C PHE A 21 4.02 -4.66 0.38
N VAL A 22 3.79 -3.55 1.09
CA VAL A 22 4.49 -2.28 0.84
C VAL A 22 6.00 -2.42 1.10
N ILE A 23 6.40 -3.09 2.19
CA ILE A 23 7.82 -3.34 2.49
C ILE A 23 8.48 -4.19 1.40
N ILE A 24 7.82 -5.26 0.96
CA ILE A 24 8.36 -6.12 -0.10
C ILE A 24 8.45 -5.33 -1.42
N THR A 25 7.41 -4.57 -1.77
CA THR A 25 7.40 -3.74 -2.98
C THR A 25 8.53 -2.71 -2.96
N PHE A 26 8.70 -2.02 -1.83
CA PHE A 26 9.78 -1.05 -1.65
C PHE A 26 11.16 -1.71 -1.67
N GLY A 27 11.29 -2.89 -1.04
CA GLY A 27 12.52 -3.69 -1.01
C GLY A 27 12.96 -4.14 -2.39
N ILE A 28 12.03 -4.58 -3.25
CA ILE A 28 12.34 -4.91 -4.64
C ILE A 28 12.67 -3.65 -5.43
N TYR A 29 11.87 -2.58 -5.27
CA TYR A 29 12.07 -1.32 -5.99
C TYR A 29 13.46 -0.71 -5.73
N LYS A 30 13.90 -0.66 -4.47
CA LYS A 30 15.23 -0.14 -4.11
C LYS A 30 16.34 -1.16 -4.26
N GLY A 31 16.10 -2.43 -3.94
CA GLY A 31 17.12 -3.48 -3.94
C GLY A 31 17.55 -3.93 -5.33
N ALA A 32 16.64 -3.86 -6.31
CA ALA A 32 16.96 -4.14 -7.71
C ALA A 32 17.31 -2.88 -8.52
N GLU A 33 17.47 -1.73 -7.85
CA GLU A 33 17.74 -0.42 -8.48
C GLU A 33 16.79 -0.13 -9.66
N LEU A 34 15.52 -0.52 -9.50
CA LEU A 34 14.52 -0.34 -10.55
C LEU A 34 14.28 1.15 -10.76
N SER A 35 14.29 1.55 -12.03
CA SER A 35 13.96 2.91 -12.43
C SER A 35 12.98 2.88 -13.60
N PHE A 36 11.99 3.77 -13.50
CA PHE A 36 11.02 4.07 -14.55
C PHE A 36 11.62 4.98 -15.65
N ASP A 37 12.92 5.34 -15.55
CA ASP A 37 13.63 6.17 -16.55
C ASP A 37 13.84 5.48 -17.90
N LEU A 38 13.49 4.18 -18.01
CA LEU A 38 13.45 3.45 -19.28
C LEU A 38 12.54 4.10 -20.34
N LYS A 39 11.60 4.98 -19.94
CA LYS A 39 10.75 5.77 -20.84
C LYS A 39 10.94 7.30 -20.69
N HIS A 40 12.05 7.77 -20.10
CA HIS A 40 12.36 9.20 -19.89
C HIS A 40 11.44 10.00 -18.95
N TYR A 41 10.72 9.35 -18.05
CA TYR A 41 9.87 10.03 -17.06
C TYR A 41 10.48 10.02 -15.66
N LYS A 42 11.49 10.87 -15.41
CA LYS A 42 12.06 11.06 -14.05
C LYS A 42 11.03 11.44 -12.98
N SER A 43 9.93 12.07 -13.39
CA SER A 43 8.81 12.41 -12.51
C SER A 43 8.09 11.17 -11.94
N VAL A 44 8.10 10.05 -12.66
CA VAL A 44 7.43 8.80 -12.25
C VAL A 44 8.20 8.11 -11.13
N ASP A 45 9.54 8.11 -11.18
CA ASP A 45 10.37 7.56 -10.09
C ASP A 45 10.13 8.30 -8.76
N THR A 46 9.95 9.62 -8.83
CA THR A 46 9.65 10.47 -7.68
C THR A 46 8.24 10.18 -7.15
N LEU A 47 7.27 10.03 -8.05
CA LEU A 47 5.90 9.66 -7.69
C LEU A 47 5.84 8.28 -7.03
N ALA A 48 6.49 7.27 -7.61
CA ALA A 48 6.52 5.91 -7.08
C ALA A 48 7.18 5.86 -5.70
N THR A 49 8.33 6.53 -5.54
CA THR A 49 9.00 6.66 -4.25
C THR A 49 8.12 7.36 -3.22
N GLY A 50 7.48 8.47 -3.61
CA GLY A 50 6.59 9.24 -2.74
C GLY A 50 5.41 8.41 -2.24
N ILE A 51 4.70 7.73 -3.14
CA ILE A 51 3.56 6.88 -2.78
C ILE A 51 3.98 5.71 -1.89
N LEU A 52 5.10 5.02 -2.18
CA LEU A 52 5.56 3.91 -1.35
C LEU A 52 5.95 4.36 0.06
N ILE A 53 6.63 5.50 0.19
CA ILE A 53 6.98 6.08 1.49
C ILE A 53 5.73 6.54 2.23
N SER A 54 4.79 7.21 1.55
CA SER A 54 3.51 7.61 2.14
C SER A 54 2.71 6.40 2.61
N ALA A 55 2.63 5.34 1.81
CA ALA A 55 1.97 4.09 2.17
C ALA A 55 2.60 3.49 3.43
N PHE A 56 3.93 3.46 3.51
CA PHE A 56 4.64 2.95 4.69
C PHE A 56 4.36 3.78 5.94
N ILE A 57 4.49 5.10 5.88
CA ILE A 57 4.29 5.99 7.03
C ILE A 57 2.84 5.93 7.50
N ILE A 58 1.88 6.12 6.60
CA ILE A 58 0.45 6.18 6.95
C ILE A 58 -0.01 4.85 7.54
N THR A 59 0.35 3.73 6.92
CA THR A 59 -0.05 2.39 7.39
C THR A 59 0.56 2.07 8.74
N THR A 60 1.82 2.44 8.96
CA THR A 60 2.48 2.27 10.26
C THR A 60 1.84 3.14 11.34
N SER A 61 1.52 4.40 11.03
CA SER A 61 0.82 5.29 11.97
C SER A 61 -0.55 4.75 12.34
N LEU A 62 -1.34 4.28 11.36
CA LEU A 62 -2.64 3.66 11.61
C LEU A 62 -2.49 2.40 12.48
N LEU A 63 -1.53 1.52 12.16
CA LEU A 63 -1.26 0.34 12.96
C LEU A 63 -0.91 0.69 14.41
N ILE A 64 -0.08 1.71 14.64
CA ILE A 64 0.24 2.19 15.99
C ILE A 64 -1.03 2.67 16.71
N CYS A 65 -1.90 3.42 16.03
CA CYS A 65 -3.16 3.87 16.63
C CYS A 65 -4.08 2.70 17.00
N TYR A 66 -4.12 1.63 16.19
CA TYR A 66 -4.81 0.38 16.53
C TYR A 66 -4.18 -0.29 17.76
N LEU A 67 -2.85 -0.32 17.89
CA LEU A 67 -2.13 -0.90 19.03
C LEU A 67 -2.32 -0.10 20.35
N VAL A 68 -2.43 1.22 20.26
CA VAL A 68 -2.63 2.10 21.43
C VAL A 68 -4.09 2.07 21.93
N GLY A 69 -5.00 1.42 21.19
CA GLY A 69 -6.42 1.32 21.57
C GLY A 69 -7.24 2.55 21.21
N GLN A 70 -6.73 3.42 20.33
CA GLN A 70 -7.49 4.56 19.78
C GLN A 70 -8.35 4.18 18.56
N SER A 71 -8.58 2.88 18.35
CA SER A 71 -9.27 2.37 17.16
C SER A 71 -10.72 2.87 17.07
N GLU A 72 -11.38 3.15 18.19
CA GLU A 72 -12.76 3.64 18.21
C GLU A 72 -12.89 5.07 17.64
N ASN A 73 -11.98 5.98 18.00
CA ASN A 73 -12.00 7.36 17.48
C ASN A 73 -11.69 7.41 15.98
N ILE A 74 -10.78 6.55 15.51
CA ILE A 74 -10.40 6.51 14.09
C ILE A 74 -11.49 5.87 13.23
N LYS A 75 -12.12 4.78 13.71
CA LYS A 75 -13.27 4.14 13.03
C LYS A 75 -14.49 5.06 12.91
N GLN A 76 -14.63 6.05 13.80
CA GLN A 76 -15.67 7.08 13.71
C GLN A 76 -15.32 8.18 12.70
N THR A 77 -14.07 8.27 12.27
CA THR A 77 -13.61 9.31 11.36
C THR A 77 -13.50 8.77 9.93
N PHE A 78 -14.07 9.47 8.95
CA PHE A 78 -14.00 9.08 7.53
C PHE A 78 -12.58 9.14 6.91
N LEU A 79 -11.58 9.53 7.72
CA LEU A 79 -10.18 9.67 7.30
C LEU A 79 -9.53 8.35 6.89
N GLU A 80 -9.80 7.25 7.60
CA GLU A 80 -9.24 5.92 7.25
C GLU A 80 -9.71 5.48 5.87
N SER A 81 -10.98 5.71 5.55
CA SER A 81 -11.54 5.44 4.22
C SER A 81 -10.85 6.26 3.13
N ILE A 82 -10.71 7.58 3.31
CA ILE A 82 -10.07 8.44 2.30
C ILE A 82 -8.61 8.04 2.10
N GLN A 83 -7.86 7.79 3.18
CA GLN A 83 -6.44 7.43 3.09
C GLN A 83 -6.23 6.10 2.36
N ASN A 84 -7.03 5.08 2.71
CA ASN A 84 -6.98 3.78 2.04
C ASN A 84 -7.31 3.90 0.55
N LEU A 85 -8.28 4.75 0.18
CA LEU A 85 -8.64 4.98 -1.22
C LEU A 85 -7.50 5.68 -1.99
N ILE A 86 -6.87 6.69 -1.41
CA ILE A 86 -5.73 7.39 -2.05
C ILE A 86 -4.56 6.44 -2.26
N LEU A 87 -4.22 5.63 -1.25
CA LEU A 87 -3.12 4.66 -1.32
C LEU A 87 -3.43 3.53 -2.31
N PHE A 88 -4.68 3.05 -2.35
CA PHE A 88 -5.15 2.12 -3.37
C PHE A 88 -4.89 2.66 -4.78
N LEU A 89 -5.38 3.88 -5.09
CA LEU A 89 -5.21 4.47 -6.41
C LEU A 89 -3.73 4.66 -6.76
N GLY A 90 -2.91 5.12 -5.80
CA GLY A 90 -1.47 5.28 -5.99
C GLY A 90 -0.76 3.97 -6.31
N LEU A 91 -1.04 2.90 -5.58
CA LEU A 91 -0.43 1.58 -5.79
C LEU A 91 -0.90 0.90 -7.07
N VAL A 92 -2.15 1.14 -7.50
CA VAL A 92 -2.64 0.71 -8.81
C VAL A 92 -1.86 1.39 -9.93
N VAL A 93 -1.65 2.71 -9.83
CA VAL A 93 -0.88 3.46 -10.84
C VAL A 93 0.55 2.93 -10.94
N ILE A 94 1.24 2.73 -9.81
CA ILE A 94 2.60 2.18 -9.81
C ILE A 94 2.64 0.77 -10.38
N GLY A 95 1.74 -0.10 -9.96
CA GLY A 95 1.66 -1.47 -10.47
C GLY A 95 1.38 -1.52 -11.98
N GLY A 96 0.46 -0.70 -12.46
CA GLY A 96 0.14 -0.59 -13.89
C GLY A 96 1.31 -0.05 -14.71
N LEU A 97 1.93 1.04 -14.26
CA LEU A 97 3.11 1.63 -14.90
C LEU A 97 4.30 0.67 -14.89
N GLY A 98 4.47 -0.10 -13.82
CA GLY A 98 5.55 -1.07 -13.72
C GLY A 98 5.41 -2.23 -14.70
N ILE A 99 4.20 -2.76 -14.86
CA ILE A 99 3.93 -3.77 -15.90
C ILE A 99 4.26 -3.21 -17.29
N ASP A 100 3.78 -2.01 -17.61
CA ASP A 100 4.02 -1.40 -18.92
C ASP A 100 5.49 -1.03 -19.17
N THR A 101 6.24 -0.73 -18.11
CA THR A 101 7.67 -0.37 -18.19
C THR A 101 8.55 -1.60 -18.38
N TRP A 102 8.32 -2.67 -17.61
CA TRP A 102 9.24 -3.82 -17.56
C TRP A 102 8.82 -5.02 -18.41
N LYS A 103 7.58 -5.06 -18.92
CA LYS A 103 7.09 -6.13 -19.82
C LYS A 103 7.92 -6.29 -21.11
N SER A 104 8.54 -5.21 -21.58
CA SER A 104 9.35 -5.19 -22.82
C SER A 104 10.84 -4.94 -22.54
N GLY A 105 11.28 -5.16 -21.30
CA GLY A 105 12.65 -4.82 -20.86
C GLY A 105 13.76 -5.57 -21.60
N ALA A 106 14.92 -4.94 -21.70
CA ALA A 106 16.10 -5.47 -22.41
C ALA A 106 16.83 -6.60 -21.66
N SER A 107 16.57 -6.78 -20.36
CA SER A 107 17.21 -7.79 -19.52
C SER A 107 16.16 -8.63 -18.80
N SER A 108 16.27 -9.96 -18.92
CA SER A 108 15.34 -10.91 -18.31
C SER A 108 15.26 -10.78 -16.78
N LYS A 109 16.37 -10.42 -16.12
CA LYS A 109 16.42 -10.24 -14.67
C LYS A 109 15.64 -9.01 -14.22
N LEU A 110 15.89 -7.85 -14.84
CA LEU A 110 15.18 -6.60 -14.55
C LEU A 110 13.69 -6.70 -14.87
N THR A 111 13.34 -7.42 -15.94
CA THR A 111 11.95 -7.71 -16.28
C THR A 111 11.27 -8.56 -15.19
N ALA A 112 11.92 -9.61 -14.70
CA ALA A 112 11.36 -10.45 -13.65
C ALA A 112 11.17 -9.67 -12.33
N GLU A 113 12.17 -8.89 -11.91
CA GLU A 113 12.13 -8.08 -10.68
C GLU A 113 11.09 -6.96 -10.78
N GLY A 114 11.01 -6.27 -11.92
CA GLY A 114 10.02 -5.23 -12.18
C GLY A 114 8.59 -5.76 -12.23
N LEU A 115 8.36 -6.90 -12.88
CA LEU A 115 7.05 -7.56 -12.90
C LEU A 115 6.65 -8.10 -11.52
N ALA A 116 7.60 -8.62 -10.74
CA ALA A 116 7.35 -9.05 -9.37
C ALA A 116 6.95 -7.86 -8.48
N MET A 117 7.70 -6.76 -8.52
CA MET A 117 7.36 -5.51 -7.82
C MET A 117 5.96 -5.01 -8.20
N SER A 118 5.66 -4.99 -9.50
CA SER A 118 4.37 -4.52 -10.00
C SER A 118 3.21 -5.40 -9.54
N SER A 119 3.39 -6.73 -9.57
CA SER A 119 2.38 -7.69 -9.14
C SER A 119 2.10 -7.58 -7.65
N ILE A 120 3.15 -7.43 -6.82
CA ILE A 120 3.01 -7.28 -5.37
C ILE A 120 2.40 -5.91 -5.03
N SER A 121 2.72 -4.85 -5.77
CA SER A 121 2.09 -3.54 -5.63
C SER A 121 0.58 -3.60 -5.89
N LEU A 122 0.14 -4.37 -6.90
CA LEU A 122 -1.29 -4.57 -7.18
C LEU A 122 -1.98 -5.40 -6.08
N LEU A 123 -1.31 -6.41 -5.53
CA LEU A 123 -1.82 -7.16 -4.37
C LEU A 123 -1.95 -6.25 -3.14
N ALA A 124 -0.97 -5.38 -2.89
CA ALA A 124 -1.05 -4.38 -1.84
C ALA A 124 -2.26 -3.46 -2.05
N ALA A 125 -2.46 -2.98 -3.28
CA ALA A 125 -3.60 -2.15 -3.64
C ALA A 125 -4.94 -2.86 -3.34
N MET A 126 -5.06 -4.15 -3.67
CA MET A 126 -6.26 -4.91 -3.33
C MET A 126 -6.52 -4.97 -1.82
N CYS A 127 -5.48 -5.10 -0.99
CA CYS A 127 -5.63 -5.02 0.46
C CYS A 127 -6.17 -3.66 0.91
N TYR A 128 -5.59 -2.55 0.41
CA TYR A 128 -6.10 -1.21 0.71
C TYR A 128 -7.55 -1.00 0.25
N LEU A 129 -7.97 -1.61 -0.85
CA LEU A 129 -9.35 -1.56 -1.31
C LEU A 129 -10.30 -2.31 -0.37
N LEU A 130 -9.90 -3.50 0.08
CA LEU A 130 -10.68 -4.27 1.06
C LEU A 130 -10.79 -3.52 2.38
N ASP A 131 -9.71 -2.85 2.80
CA ASP A 131 -9.71 -2.07 4.04
C ASP A 131 -10.53 -0.78 3.91
N PHE A 132 -10.53 -0.15 2.73
CA PHE A 132 -11.47 0.93 2.41
C PHE A 132 -12.93 0.48 2.56
N VAL A 133 -13.30 -0.66 1.96
CA VAL A 133 -14.67 -1.19 2.05
C VAL A 133 -15.02 -1.52 3.50
N ALA A 134 -14.11 -2.16 4.24
CA ALA A 134 -14.30 -2.47 5.65
C ALA A 134 -14.52 -1.19 6.50
N ALA A 135 -13.69 -0.16 6.28
CA ALA A 135 -13.82 1.12 6.97
C ALA A 135 -15.16 1.81 6.68
N VAL A 136 -15.61 1.82 5.43
CA VAL A 136 -16.91 2.39 5.04
C VAL A 136 -18.08 1.65 5.69
N ILE A 137 -18.04 0.31 5.72
CA ILE A 137 -19.08 -0.50 6.39
C ILE A 137 -19.12 -0.20 7.89
N ILE A 138 -17.96 -0.13 8.55
CA ILE A 138 -17.87 0.17 9.98
C ILE A 138 -18.41 1.58 10.27
N TYR A 139 -18.01 2.57 9.47
CA TYR A 139 -18.50 3.94 9.61
C TYR A 139 -20.02 4.04 9.49
N ASN A 140 -20.61 3.38 8.48
CA ASN A 140 -22.06 3.38 8.28
C ASN A 140 -22.84 2.64 9.38
N ARG A 141 -22.24 1.66 10.06
CA ARG A 141 -22.88 0.93 11.19
C ARG A 141 -22.85 1.72 12.51
N ASN A 142 -21.95 2.68 12.63
CA ASN A 142 -21.79 3.51 13.83
C ASN A 142 -22.51 4.86 13.72
N LYS A 143 -23.19 5.13 12.60
CA LYS A 143 -24.10 6.25 12.38
C LYS A 143 -25.52 5.87 12.80
#